data_AF-A0A430QZV9-F1
#
_entry.id   AF-A0A430QZV9-F1
#
_cell.length_a   1.000
_cell.length_b   1.000
_cell.length_c   1.000
_cell.angle_alpha   90.00
_cell.angle_beta   90.00
_cell.angle_gamma   90.00
#
_symmetry.space_group_name_H-M   'P 1'
#
loop_
_entity.id
_entity.type
_entity.pdbx_description
1 polymer ?
#
loop_
_entity_poly.entity_id
_entity_poly.type
_entity_poly.pdbx_seq_one_letter_code
_entity_poly.pdbx_strand_id
1 'polypeptide(L)'
;QKAEEKLAKAQRELSRKKKGKSGRKKARLKVAKLHRKIANQRKDFHHKVARKLVNRYGTIVHEDLNILALSRSYAAKGIHDAGWAQFLQILAYKAEEAGRRVIKVDPKYTSQDCPVCGHREKKPLWVRAYTCPQCG
;
A
#
# COMPACT_ATOMS: atom_id res chain seq x y z
N GLN A 1 -8.91 -9.70 5.71
CA GLN A 1 -10.11 -10.39 6.23
C GLN A 1 -9.86 -10.96 7.63
N LYS A 2 -9.27 -12.16 7.83
CA LYS A 2 -9.11 -12.75 9.19
C LYS A 2 -8.35 -11.90 10.22
N ALA A 3 -7.31 -11.14 9.84
CA ALA A 3 -6.54 -10.30 10.77
C ALA A 3 -7.30 -9.02 11.16
N GLU A 4 -8.01 -8.42 10.21
CA GLU A 4 -8.83 -7.23 10.38
C GLU A 4 -10.05 -7.52 11.26
N GLU A 5 -10.74 -8.65 11.04
CA GLU A 5 -11.84 -9.12 11.88
C GLU A 5 -11.40 -9.33 13.33
N LYS A 6 -10.23 -9.95 13.54
CA LYS A 6 -9.64 -10.15 14.87
C LYS A 6 -9.32 -8.83 15.55
N LEU A 7 -8.79 -7.86 14.81
CA LEU A 7 -8.51 -6.52 15.31
C LEU A 7 -9.80 -5.79 15.68
N ALA A 8 -10.80 -5.80 14.79
CA ALA A 8 -12.10 -5.16 15.01
C ALA A 8 -12.84 -5.76 16.22
N LYS A 9 -12.76 -7.09 16.43
CA LYS A 9 -13.30 -7.73 17.63
C LYS A 9 -12.56 -7.27 18.89
N ALA A 10 -11.23 -7.24 18.88
CA ALA A 10 -10.44 -6.79 20.03
C ALA A 10 -10.67 -5.30 20.35
N GLN A 11 -10.87 -4.46 19.34
CA GLN A 11 -11.23 -3.04 19.52
C GLN A 11 -12.63 -2.88 20.12
N ARG A 12 -13.63 -3.65 19.66
CA ARG A 12 -14.98 -3.70 20.25
C ARG A 12 -14.96 -4.19 21.71
N GLU A 13 -14.14 -5.19 22.01
CA GLU A 13 -13.94 -5.66 23.39
C GLU A 13 -13.33 -4.54 24.26
N LEU A 14 -12.33 -3.82 23.75
CA LEU A 14 -11.67 -2.72 24.46
C LEU A 14 -12.61 -1.54 24.72
N SER A 15 -13.43 -1.14 23.74
CA SER A 15 -14.32 0.02 23.87
C SER A 15 -15.34 -0.17 25.00
N ARG A 16 -15.83 -1.40 25.20
CA ARG A 16 -16.78 -1.77 26.26
C ARG A 16 -16.16 -1.83 27.67
N LYS A 17 -14.83 -1.75 27.84
CA LYS A 17 -14.18 -1.83 29.17
C LYS A 17 -14.05 -0.46 29.83
N LYS A 18 -14.40 -0.36 31.12
CA LYS A 18 -14.28 0.88 31.94
C LYS A 18 -12.84 1.41 32.00
N LYS A 19 -12.66 2.72 31.79
CA LYS A 19 -11.37 3.42 31.89
C LYS A 19 -10.78 3.27 33.30
N GLY A 20 -9.44 3.16 33.40
CA GLY A 20 -8.73 3.02 34.67
C GLY A 20 -8.71 1.62 35.29
N LYS A 21 -9.56 0.68 34.86
CA LYS A 21 -9.58 -0.68 35.39
C LYS A 21 -8.50 -1.58 34.75
N SER A 22 -7.97 -2.53 35.53
CA SER A 22 -6.93 -3.49 35.10
C SER A 22 -7.33 -4.29 33.85
N GLY A 23 -8.61 -4.66 33.72
CA GLY A 23 -9.15 -5.35 32.55
C GLY A 23 -9.02 -4.54 31.24
N ARG A 24 -9.15 -3.21 31.29
CA ARG A 24 -8.94 -2.35 30.12
C ARG A 24 -7.46 -2.29 29.73
N LYS A 25 -6.55 -2.27 30.70
CA LYS A 25 -5.09 -2.32 30.45
C LYS A 25 -4.73 -3.59 29.67
N LYS A 26 -5.25 -4.76 30.08
CA LYS A 26 -5.05 -6.03 29.37
C LYS A 26 -5.61 -6.00 27.93
N ALA A 27 -6.84 -5.50 27.75
CA ALA A 27 -7.44 -5.37 26.42
C ALA A 27 -6.64 -4.41 25.49
N ARG A 28 -6.14 -3.30 26.04
CA ARG A 28 -5.31 -2.35 25.28
C ARG A 28 -4.01 -3.00 24.79
N LEU A 29 -3.35 -3.79 25.64
CA LEU A 29 -2.16 -4.55 25.26
C LEU A 29 -2.46 -5.59 24.17
N LYS A 30 -3.62 -6.26 24.22
CA LYS A 30 -4.05 -7.19 23.16
C LYS A 30 -4.20 -6.48 21.82
N VAL A 31 -4.86 -5.33 21.78
CA VAL A 31 -5.00 -4.50 20.57
C VAL A 31 -3.63 -4.06 20.04
N ALA A 32 -2.74 -3.57 20.92
CA ALA A 32 -1.38 -3.17 20.54
C ALA A 32 -0.57 -4.34 19.94
N LYS A 33 -0.65 -5.53 20.53
CA LYS A 33 0.00 -6.75 20.00
C LYS A 33 -0.52 -7.10 18.59
N LEU A 34 -1.83 -6.99 18.37
CA LEU A 34 -2.42 -7.24 17.05
C LEU A 34 -1.95 -6.21 16.01
N HIS A 35 -1.95 -4.92 16.35
CA HIS A 35 -1.40 -3.88 15.46
C HIS A 35 0.07 -4.15 15.13
N ARG A 36 0.91 -4.49 16.12
CA ARG A 36 2.31 -4.85 15.89
C ARG A 36 2.45 -6.04 14.95
N LYS A 37 1.64 -7.09 15.13
CA LYS A 37 1.66 -8.26 14.26
C LYS A 37 1.30 -7.90 12.82
N ILE A 38 0.25 -7.12 12.61
CA ILE A 38 -0.18 -6.67 11.27
C ILE A 38 0.91 -5.81 10.62
N ALA A 39 1.48 -4.86 11.37
CA ALA A 39 2.56 -4.01 10.87
C ALA A 39 3.80 -4.83 10.47
N ASN A 40 4.19 -5.83 11.28
CA ASN A 40 5.32 -6.71 10.96
C ASN A 40 5.06 -7.58 9.73
N GLN A 41 3.85 -8.13 9.58
CA GLN A 41 3.47 -8.92 8.40
C GLN A 41 3.53 -8.07 7.12
N ARG A 42 3.01 -6.84 7.19
CA ARG A 42 3.09 -5.91 6.07
C ARG A 42 4.53 -5.54 5.73
N LYS A 43 5.36 -5.24 6.74
CA LYS A 43 6.77 -4.92 6.56
C LYS A 43 7.53 -6.09 5.93
N ASP A 44 7.33 -7.32 6.41
CA ASP A 44 7.91 -8.54 5.83
C ASP A 44 7.51 -8.71 4.35
N PHE A 45 6.22 -8.54 4.04
CA PHE A 45 5.74 -8.56 2.67
C PHE A 45 6.43 -7.50 1.80
N HIS A 46 6.55 -6.26 2.28
CA HIS A 46 7.25 -5.19 1.57
C HIS A 46 8.70 -5.54 1.28
N HIS A 47 9.45 -6.06 2.26
CA HIS A 47 10.84 -6.47 2.05
C HIS A 47 10.96 -7.59 1.01
N LYS A 48 10.07 -8.59 1.06
CA LYS A 48 10.07 -9.71 0.10
C LYS A 48 9.76 -9.24 -1.32
N VAL A 49 8.75 -8.40 -1.49
CA VAL A 49 8.38 -7.83 -2.79
C VAL A 49 9.50 -6.94 -3.33
N ALA A 50 10.03 -6.03 -2.52
CA ALA A 50 11.12 -5.16 -2.92
C ALA A 50 12.35 -5.97 -3.36
N ARG A 51 12.74 -7.00 -2.60
CA ARG A 51 13.85 -7.87 -2.99
C ARG A 51 13.59 -8.62 -4.30
N LYS A 52 12.37 -9.11 -4.51
CA LYS A 52 11.98 -9.76 -5.78
C LYS A 52 12.12 -8.80 -6.96
N LEU A 53 11.69 -7.54 -6.82
CA LEU A 53 11.79 -6.54 -7.87
C LEU A 53 13.25 -6.17 -8.16
N VAL A 54 14.01 -5.84 -7.12
CA VAL A 54 15.43 -5.43 -7.23
C VAL A 54 16.31 -6.53 -7.81
N ASN A 55 16.04 -7.80 -7.47
CA ASN A 55 16.80 -8.92 -8.03
C ASN A 55 16.49 -9.17 -9.52
N ARG A 56 15.31 -8.78 -9.99
CA ARG A 56 14.85 -9.05 -11.35
C ARG A 56 15.13 -7.91 -12.32
N TYR A 57 15.09 -6.66 -11.84
CA TYR A 57 15.12 -5.49 -12.70
C TYR A 57 16.29 -4.57 -12.33
N GLY A 58 17.01 -4.09 -13.37
CA GLY A 58 18.05 -3.08 -13.24
C GLY A 58 17.52 -1.69 -12.85
N THR A 59 16.34 -1.37 -13.39
CA THR A 59 15.64 -0.10 -13.22
C THR A 59 14.18 -0.37 -12.94
N ILE A 60 13.63 0.28 -11.93
CA ILE A 60 12.23 0.15 -11.52
C ILE A 60 11.61 1.55 -11.57
N VAL A 61 10.56 1.70 -12.37
CA VAL A 61 9.86 2.98 -12.54
C VAL A 61 8.52 2.91 -11.83
N HIS A 62 8.17 3.95 -11.08
CA HIS A 62 6.86 4.07 -10.45
C HIS A 62 6.33 5.50 -10.51
N GLU A 63 5.01 5.63 -10.47
CA GLU A 63 4.33 6.92 -10.42
C GLU A 63 4.67 7.68 -9.12
N ASP A 64 4.92 8.98 -9.22
CA ASP A 64 5.06 9.88 -8.06
C ASP A 64 3.68 10.35 -7.58
N LEU A 65 2.88 9.39 -7.11
CA LEU A 65 1.56 9.69 -6.58
C LEU A 65 1.66 10.49 -5.28
N ASN A 66 0.76 11.45 -5.09
CA ASN A 66 0.61 12.13 -3.82
C ASN A 66 -0.06 11.21 -2.79
N ILE A 67 0.75 10.33 -2.18
CA ILE A 67 0.29 9.32 -1.21
C ILE A 67 -0.40 9.98 -0.02
N LEU A 68 0.04 11.18 0.41
CA LEU A 68 -0.58 11.91 1.50
C LEU A 68 -2.02 12.31 1.14
N ALA A 69 -2.23 12.88 -0.05
CA ALA A 69 -3.57 13.22 -0.53
C ALA A 69 -4.45 11.96 -0.69
N LEU A 70 -3.89 10.87 -1.25
CA LEU A 70 -4.62 9.61 -1.39
C LEU A 70 -4.97 8.97 -0.04
N SER A 71 -4.12 9.13 0.97
CA SER A 71 -4.40 8.66 2.34
C SER A 71 -5.53 9.42 3.04
N ARG A 72 -5.99 10.53 2.46
CA ARG A 72 -7.08 11.38 2.97
C ARG A 72 -8.31 11.35 2.07
N SER A 73 -8.31 10.55 1.00
CA SER A 73 -9.42 10.43 0.05
C SER A 73 -10.29 9.20 0.32
N TYR A 74 -11.27 8.93 -0.55
CA TYR A 74 -12.06 7.69 -0.50
C TYR A 74 -11.22 6.41 -0.63
N ALA A 75 -9.97 6.50 -1.13
CA ALA A 75 -9.03 5.39 -1.22
C ALA A 75 -8.20 5.18 0.05
N ALA A 76 -8.36 6.03 1.07
CA ALA A 76 -7.54 6.07 2.28
C ALA A 76 -7.32 4.69 2.92
N LYS A 77 -8.40 3.91 3.08
CA LYS A 77 -8.33 2.58 3.67
C LYS A 77 -7.34 1.69 2.91
N GLY A 78 -7.48 1.61 1.58
CA GLY A 78 -6.60 0.80 0.72
C GLY A 78 -5.15 1.27 0.79
N ILE A 79 -4.91 2.58 0.81
CA ILE A 79 -3.57 3.16 0.92
C ILE A 79 -2.91 2.83 2.26
N HIS A 80 -3.65 2.96 3.36
CA HIS A 80 -3.15 2.65 4.70
C HIS A 80 -2.91 1.16 4.90
N ASP A 81 -3.81 0.31 4.38
CA ASP A 81 -3.67 -1.14 4.46
C ASP A 81 -2.45 -1.61 3.66
N ALA A 82 -2.29 -1.11 2.43
CA ALA A 82 -1.17 -1.45 1.56
C ALA A 82 0.17 -0.85 2.03
N GLY A 83 0.15 0.31 2.71
CA GLY A 83 1.34 0.95 3.27
C GLY A 83 2.33 1.44 2.21
N TRP A 84 1.85 2.10 1.15
CA TRP A 84 2.66 2.48 -0.02
C TRP A 84 3.90 3.29 0.31
N ALA A 85 3.81 4.29 1.21
CA ALA A 85 4.97 5.10 1.58
C ALA A 85 6.10 4.25 2.19
N GLN A 86 5.75 3.32 3.08
CA GLN A 86 6.71 2.38 3.67
C GLN A 86 7.30 1.44 2.60
N PHE A 87 6.47 0.95 1.67
CA PHE A 87 6.95 0.09 0.60
C PHE A 87 7.94 0.81 -0.32
N LEU A 88 7.63 2.03 -0.77
CA LEU A 88 8.52 2.81 -1.65
C LEU A 88 9.82 3.17 -0.96
N GLN A 89 9.79 3.50 0.34
CA GLN A 89 11.00 3.68 1.13
C GLN A 89 11.84 2.40 1.17
N ILE A 90 11.20 1.25 1.39
CA ILE A 90 11.87 -0.06 1.41
C ILE A 90 12.47 -0.41 0.05
N LEU A 91 11.74 -0.13 -1.02
CA LEU A 91 12.18 -0.37 -2.38
C LEU A 91 13.40 0.48 -2.74
N ALA A 92 13.36 1.77 -2.38
CA ALA A 92 14.44 2.72 -2.68
C ALA A 92 15.76 2.30 -2.06
N TYR A 93 15.82 2.07 -0.74
CA TYR A 93 17.10 1.71 -0.11
C TYR A 93 17.58 0.33 -0.56
N LYS A 94 16.68 -0.63 -0.84
CA LYS A 94 17.11 -1.95 -1.35
C LYS A 94 17.65 -1.90 -2.76
N ALA A 95 17.11 -1.02 -3.60
CA ALA A 95 17.64 -0.80 -4.93
C ALA A 95 19.04 -0.18 -4.84
N GLU A 96 19.20 0.84 -4.00
CA GLU A 96 20.50 1.47 -3.73
C GLU A 96 21.55 0.46 -3.22
N GLU A 97 21.22 -0.35 -2.21
CA GLU A 97 22.07 -1.43 -1.69
C GLU A 97 22.53 -2.42 -2.78
N ALA A 98 21.75 -2.58 -3.84
CA ALA A 98 22.00 -3.52 -4.94
C ALA A 98 22.51 -2.85 -6.22
N GLY A 99 22.86 -1.55 -6.18
CA GLY A 99 23.30 -0.78 -7.35
C GLY A 99 22.23 -0.65 -8.44
N ARG A 100 20.94 -0.67 -8.07
CA ARG A 100 19.78 -0.57 -8.97
C ARG A 100 19.12 0.80 -8.87
N ARG A 101 18.33 1.15 -9.89
CA ARG A 101 17.66 2.45 -9.97
C ARG A 101 16.18 2.34 -9.66
N VAL A 102 15.67 3.26 -8.84
CA VAL A 102 14.23 3.50 -8.67
C VAL A 102 13.93 4.91 -9.16
N ILE A 103 13.04 5.03 -10.14
CA ILE A 103 12.73 6.29 -10.81
C ILE A 103 11.26 6.62 -10.59
N LYS A 104 11.03 7.85 -10.16
CA LYS A 104 9.70 8.45 -10.05
C LYS A 104 9.34 9.14 -11.35
N VAL A 105 8.12 8.93 -11.84
CA VAL A 105 7.59 9.61 -13.02
C VAL A 105 6.31 10.36 -12.71
N ASP A 106 6.05 11.42 -13.49
CA ASP A 106 4.78 12.15 -13.41
C ASP A 106 3.61 11.19 -13.67
N PRO A 107 2.66 11.02 -12.73
CA PRO A 107 1.49 10.17 -12.91
C PRO A 107 0.49 10.71 -13.93
N LYS A 108 0.69 11.91 -14.47
CA LYS A 108 -0.27 12.54 -15.39
C LYS A 108 -0.49 11.65 -16.62
N TYR A 109 -1.74 11.23 -16.79
CA TYR A 109 -2.24 10.43 -17.91
C TYR A 109 -1.62 9.03 -18.11
N THR A 110 -0.77 8.54 -17.21
CA THR A 110 -0.19 7.19 -17.28
C THR A 110 -1.23 6.06 -17.33
N SER A 111 -2.42 6.31 -16.75
CA SER A 111 -3.57 5.39 -16.76
C SER A 111 -4.56 5.65 -17.91
N GLN A 112 -4.38 6.71 -18.68
CA GLN A 112 -5.29 7.15 -19.75
C GLN A 112 -4.67 6.97 -21.14
N ASP A 113 -3.37 7.21 -21.25
CA ASP A 113 -2.64 7.15 -22.51
C ASP A 113 -2.33 5.70 -22.86
N CYS A 114 -2.63 5.33 -24.11
CA CYS A 114 -2.29 4.03 -24.65
C CYS A 114 -0.76 3.91 -24.76
N PRO A 115 -0.14 2.85 -24.22
CA PRO A 115 1.32 2.69 -24.27
C PRO A 115 1.86 2.41 -25.68
N VAL A 116 0.99 2.12 -26.65
CA VAL A 116 1.36 1.82 -28.04
C VAL A 116 1.22 3.05 -28.93
N CYS A 117 0.02 3.65 -28.98
CA CYS A 117 -0.28 4.75 -29.92
C CYS A 117 -0.44 6.12 -29.27
N GLY A 118 -0.43 6.22 -27.94
CA GLY A 118 -0.63 7.48 -27.22
C GLY A 118 -2.07 7.99 -27.18
N HIS A 119 -3.06 7.24 -27.69
CA HIS A 119 -4.47 7.60 -27.57
C HIS A 119 -4.86 7.82 -26.10
N ARG A 120 -5.42 8.99 -25.80
CA ARG A 120 -5.83 9.38 -24.45
C ARG A 120 -7.31 9.14 -24.24
N GLU A 121 -7.63 8.33 -23.24
CA GLU A 121 -9.02 8.08 -22.86
C GLU A 121 -9.19 8.02 -21.34
N LYS A 122 -10.15 8.80 -20.82
CA LYS A 122 -10.46 8.79 -19.40
C LYS A 122 -11.31 7.57 -19.06
N LYS A 123 -10.77 6.68 -18.23
CA LYS A 123 -11.44 5.43 -17.83
C LYS A 123 -11.98 5.53 -16.41
N PRO A 124 -13.16 4.96 -16.13
CA PRO A 124 -13.62 4.76 -14.76
C PRO A 124 -12.71 3.80 -13.98
N LEU A 125 -12.59 4.02 -12.66
CA LEU A 125 -11.68 3.25 -11.78
C LEU A 125 -12.00 1.75 -11.66
N TRP A 126 -13.22 1.34 -12.01
CA TRP A 126 -13.62 -0.07 -11.98
C TRP A 126 -13.18 -0.86 -13.22
N VAL A 127 -12.77 -0.19 -14.29
CA VAL A 127 -12.27 -0.83 -15.51
C VAL A 127 -10.89 -1.44 -15.23
N ARG A 128 -10.76 -2.75 -15.41
CA ARG A 128 -9.51 -3.50 -15.14
C ARG A 128 -8.79 -4.01 -16.39
N ALA A 129 -9.53 -4.16 -17.47
CA ALA A 129 -9.00 -4.47 -18.79
C ALA A 129 -9.38 -3.33 -19.73
N TYR A 130 -8.43 -2.93 -20.57
CA TYR A 130 -8.61 -1.86 -21.53
C TYR A 130 -8.08 -2.31 -22.89
N THR A 131 -8.89 -2.16 -23.92
CA THR A 131 -8.52 -2.33 -25.32
C THR A 131 -8.54 -0.95 -25.95
N CYS A 132 -7.46 -0.55 -26.61
CA CYS A 132 -7.40 0.78 -27.20
C CYS A 132 -8.28 0.83 -28.45
N PRO A 133 -9.19 1.81 -28.59
CA PRO A 133 -10.02 1.92 -29.77
C PRO A 133 -9.22 2.27 -31.04
N GLN A 134 -7.99 2.77 -30.91
CA GLN A 134 -7.13 3.12 -32.04
C GLN A 134 -6.18 2.01 -32.50
N CYS A 135 -5.67 1.18 -31.58
CA CYS A 135 -4.63 0.19 -31.92
C CYS A 135 -4.90 -1.24 -31.43
N GLY A 136 -6.08 -1.50 -30.86
CA GLY A 136 -6.42 -2.78 -30.23
C GLY A 136 -5.84 -2.96 -28.84
#